data_AF-B0WT96-F1
#
_entry.id   AF-B0WT96-F1
#
_cell.length_a   1.000
_cell.length_b   1.000
_cell.length_c   1.000
_cell.angle_alpha   90.00
_cell.angle_beta   90.00
_cell.angle_gamma   90.00
#
_symmetry.space_group_name_H-M   'P 1'
#
loop_
_entity.id
_entity.type
_entity.pdbx_description
1 polymer ?
#
loop_
_entity_poly.entity_id
_entity_poly.type
_entity_poly.pdbx_seq_one_letter_code
_entity_poly.pdbx_strand_id
1 'polypeptide(L)'
;MLVHTQQRDHVCKFCGKAFYARTVLTLHLRSHTGERPYACHVCDFSHAHRILYVKHMQKFHPGEEIRTLAELQRLAAKATAEGGGPEK
;
A
#
# COMPACT_ATOMS: atom_id res chain seq x y z
N MET A 1 -14.19 0.94 34.35
CA MET A 1 -13.88 1.82 33.21
C MET A 1 -12.73 1.18 32.44
N LEU A 2 -12.96 0.65 31.24
CA LEU A 2 -11.83 0.41 30.34
C LEU A 2 -11.33 1.79 29.93
N VAL A 3 -10.18 2.18 30.46
CA VAL A 3 -9.46 3.36 29.97
C VAL A 3 -9.21 3.09 28.48
N HIS A 4 -9.75 3.93 27.61
CA HIS A 4 -9.32 3.97 26.21
C HIS A 4 -7.91 4.57 26.21
N THR A 5 -6.91 3.78 26.63
CA THR A 5 -5.50 4.09 26.47
C THR A 5 -5.20 4.02 24.97
N GLN A 6 -5.61 5.05 24.23
CA GLN A 6 -5.11 5.27 22.89
C GLN A 6 -3.66 5.71 23.05
N GLN A 7 -2.77 4.76 23.31
CA GLN A 7 -1.34 5.00 23.28
C GLN A 7 -1.00 5.33 21.82
N ARG A 8 -0.95 6.62 21.51
CA ARG A 8 -0.54 7.12 20.20
C ARG A 8 0.98 7.13 20.15
N ASP A 9 1.59 5.95 20.17
CA ASP A 9 3.05 5.79 20.18
C ASP A 9 3.67 6.04 18.80
N HIS A 10 2.86 6.12 17.75
CA HIS A 10 3.33 6.25 16.38
C HIS A 10 3.33 7.72 15.94
N VAL A 11 4.40 8.42 16.26
CA VAL A 11 4.56 9.85 15.96
C VAL A 11 5.23 10.07 14.60
N CYS A 12 4.66 10.98 13.81
CA CYS A 12 5.25 11.45 12.56
C CYS A 12 6.46 12.35 12.82
N LYS A 13 7.60 11.98 12.26
CA LYS A 13 8.84 12.76 12.39
C LYS A 13 8.83 14.09 11.63
N PHE A 14 7.96 14.23 10.61
CA PHE A 14 7.89 15.45 9.80
C PHE A 14 7.02 16.55 10.43
N CYS A 15 5.93 16.17 11.11
CA CYS A 15 4.96 17.15 11.64
C CYS A 15 4.54 16.90 13.09
N GLY A 16 5.15 15.93 13.78
CA GLY A 16 4.87 15.63 15.19
C GLY A 16 3.49 15.02 15.46
N LYS A 17 2.68 14.72 14.44
CA LYS A 17 1.35 14.11 14.62
C LYS A 17 1.46 12.68 15.13
N ALA A 18 0.75 12.37 16.22
CA ALA A 18 0.71 11.05 16.82
C ALA A 18 -0.49 10.24 16.29
N PHE A 19 -0.26 8.98 15.93
CA PHE A 19 -1.25 8.04 15.41
C PHE A 19 -1.37 6.83 16.33
N TYR A 20 -2.56 6.23 16.35
CA TYR A 20 -2.88 5.07 17.19
C TYR A 20 -2.31 3.75 16.64
N ALA A 21 -1.88 3.72 15.37
CA ALA A 21 -1.37 2.51 14.73
C ALA A 21 -0.24 2.85 13.76
N ARG A 22 0.76 1.95 13.68
CA ARG A 22 1.90 2.09 12.77
C ARG A 22 1.47 2.15 11.30
N THR A 23 0.44 1.39 10.92
CA THR A 23 -0.13 1.40 9.56
C THR A 23 -0.66 2.78 9.17
N VAL A 24 -1.33 3.46 10.10
CA VAL A 24 -1.86 4.81 9.89
C VAL A 24 -0.74 5.84 9.83
N LEU A 25 0.29 5.70 10.67
CA LEU A 25 1.50 6.52 10.57
C LEU A 25 2.18 6.33 9.20
N THR A 26 2.43 5.09 8.76
CA THR A 26 3.07 4.82 7.46
C THR A 26 2.26 5.41 6.31
N LEU A 27 0.92 5.30 6.36
CA LEU A 27 0.06 5.93 5.36
C LEU A 27 0.18 7.45 5.40
N HIS A 28 0.22 8.04 6.60
CA HIS A 28 0.42 9.47 6.76
C HIS A 28 1.77 9.95 6.21
N LEU A 29 2.85 9.17 6.39
CA LEU A 29 4.18 9.52 5.88
C LEU A 29 4.18 9.66 4.35
N ARG A 30 3.34 8.90 3.63
CA ARG A 30 3.16 9.05 2.18
C ARG A 30 2.62 10.42 1.77
N SER A 31 1.94 11.14 2.66
CA SER A 31 1.52 12.52 2.41
C SER A 31 2.70 13.50 2.40
N HIS A 32 3.81 13.17 3.07
CA HIS A 32 5.02 13.98 3.09
C HIS A 32 5.96 13.63 1.94
N THR A 33 6.13 12.33 1.66
CA THR A 33 7.01 11.85 0.59
C THR A 33 6.36 11.91 -0.80
N GLY A 34 5.03 12.05 -0.87
CA GLY A 34 4.28 11.98 -2.13
C GLY A 34 4.20 10.56 -2.71
N GLU A 35 4.67 9.54 -2.00
CA GLU A 35 4.67 8.16 -2.49
C GLU A 35 3.25 7.62 -2.66
N ARG A 36 2.95 7.15 -3.87
CA ARG A 36 1.65 6.55 -4.23
C ARG A 36 1.86 5.14 -4.77
N PRO A 37 2.09 4.15 -3.88
CA PRO A 37 2.43 2.80 -4.30
C PRO A 37 1.25 2.04 -4.92
N TYR A 38 0.01 2.53 -4.76
CA TYR A 38 -1.16 1.95 -5.40
C TYR A 38 -1.40 2.63 -6.75
N ALA A 39 -0.54 2.33 -7.70
CA ALA A 39 -0.70 2.74 -9.10
C ALA A 39 -1.67 1.79 -9.81
N CYS A 40 -2.61 2.38 -10.55
CA CYS A 40 -3.46 1.67 -11.47
C CYS A 40 -2.63 1.18 -12.67
N HIS A 41 -2.90 -0.03 -13.14
CA HIS A 41 -2.25 -0.58 -14.33
C HIS A 41 -3.06 -0.29 -15.62
N VAL A 42 -4.33 0.11 -15.48
CA VAL A 42 -5.24 0.44 -16.59
C VAL A 42 -5.16 1.92 -16.96
N CYS A 43 -4.83 2.80 -16.01
CA CYS A 43 -4.68 4.23 -16.22
C CYS A 43 -3.55 4.81 -15.37
N ASP A 44 -3.07 6.02 -15.69
CA ASP A 44 -1.96 6.69 -15.00
C ASP A 44 -2.30 7.23 -13.59
N PHE A 45 -3.43 6.82 -13.01
CA PHE A 45 -3.83 7.27 -11.68
C PHE A 45 -3.17 6.44 -10.56
N SER A 46 -2.69 7.13 -9.53
CA SER A 46 -2.06 6.51 -8.38
C SER A 46 -2.64 7.03 -7.06
N HIS A 47 -2.82 6.12 -6.11
CA HIS A 47 -3.38 6.40 -4.79
C HIS A 47 -2.37 6.12 -3.68
N ALA A 48 -2.46 6.90 -2.61
CA ALA A 48 -1.65 6.67 -1.41
C ALA A 48 -2.16 5.47 -0.58
N HIS A 49 -3.45 5.11 -0.71
CA HIS A 49 -4.12 4.10 0.11
C HIS A 49 -4.85 3.03 -0.71
N ARG A 50 -4.82 1.78 -0.23
CA ARG A 50 -5.47 0.63 -0.87
C ARG A 50 -6.97 0.82 -1.02
N ILE A 51 -7.64 1.35 0.01
CA ILE A 51 -9.09 1.54 -0.01
C ILE A 51 -9.50 2.52 -1.12
N LEU A 52 -8.71 3.57 -1.35
CA LEU A 52 -8.98 4.53 -2.43
C LEU A 52 -8.75 3.90 -3.80
N TYR A 53 -7.69 3.09 -3.95
CA TYR A 53 -7.40 2.34 -5.17
C TYR A 53 -8.51 1.34 -5.50
N VAL A 54 -8.95 0.52 -4.54
CA VAL A 54 -10.05 -0.43 -4.71
C VAL A 54 -11.32 0.28 -5.14
N LYS A 55 -11.68 1.40 -4.48
CA LYS A 55 -12.85 2.20 -4.86
C LYS A 55 -12.73 2.77 -6.27
N HIS A 56 -11.53 3.20 -6.67
CA HIS A 56 -11.29 3.67 -8.03
C HIS A 56 -11.45 2.54 -9.05
N MET A 57 -10.86 1.36 -8.81
CA MET A 57 -11.03 0.18 -9.67
C MET A 57 -12.49 -0.24 -9.80
N GLN A 58 -13.21 -0.39 -8.68
CA GLN A 58 -14.61 -0.79 -8.69
C GLN A 58 -15.52 0.20 -9.42
N LYS A 59 -15.19 1.49 -9.40
CA LYS A 59 -16.03 2.55 -9.97
C LYS A 59 -15.71 2.86 -11.43
N PHE A 60 -14.44 2.85 -11.81
CA PHE A 60 -13.99 3.30 -13.14
C PHE A 60 -13.51 2.16 -14.03
N HIS A 61 -13.12 1.02 -13.44
CA HIS A 61 -12.65 -0.17 -14.15
C HIS A 61 -13.41 -1.42 -13.67
N PRO A 62 -14.76 -1.43 -13.76
CA PRO A 62 -15.55 -2.57 -13.32
C PRO A 62 -15.22 -3.81 -14.16
N GLY A 63 -14.86 -4.90 -13.49
CA GLY A 63 -14.50 -6.19 -14.12
C GLY A 63 -13.00 -6.42 -14.32
N GLU A 64 -12.16 -5.40 -14.12
CA GLU A 64 -10.70 -5.56 -14.11
C GLU A 64 -10.21 -6.09 -12.75
N GLU A 65 -9.18 -6.92 -12.77
CA GLU A 65 -8.63 -7.50 -11.54
C GLU A 65 -7.88 -6.43 -10.72
N ILE A 66 -8.22 -6.29 -9.45
CA ILE A 66 -7.62 -5.29 -8.56
C ILE A 66 -6.19 -5.72 -8.19
N ARG A 67 -5.23 -5.44 -9.07
CA ARG A 67 -3.80 -5.68 -8.88
C ARG A 67 -3.01 -4.39 -8.98
N THR A 68 -2.21 -4.12 -7.96
CA THR A 68 -1.27 -3.00 -7.97
C THR A 68 -0.03 -3.34 -8.78
N LEU A 69 0.61 -2.34 -9.41
CA LEU A 69 1.91 -2.56 -10.08
C LEU A 69 2.96 -3.18 -9.14
N ALA A 70 2.96 -2.81 -7.86
CA ALA A 70 3.83 -3.40 -6.85
C ALA A 70 3.54 -4.90 -6.60
N GLU A 71 2.28 -5.34 -6.68
CA GLU A 71 1.91 -6.76 -6.60
C GLU A 71 2.31 -7.53 -7.88
N LEU A 72 2.11 -6.93 -9.06
CA LEU A 72 2.53 -7.52 -10.33
C LEU A 72 4.06 -7.71 -10.40
N GLN A 73 4.83 -6.71 -9.95
CA GLN A 73 6.30 -6.79 -9.85
C GLN A 73 6.76 -7.91 -8.91
N ARG A 74 6.05 -8.11 -7.78
CA ARG A 74 6.36 -9.20 -6.84
C ARG A 74 6.06 -10.58 -7.40
N LEU A 75 4.99 -10.72 -8.19
CA LEU A 75 4.66 -11.99 -8.87
C LEU A 75 5.69 -12.30 -9.96
N ALA A 76 6.11 -11.29 -10.74
CA ALA A 76 7.17 -11.44 -11.74
C ALA A 76 8.51 -11.87 -11.11
N ALA A 77 8.89 -11.27 -9.97
CA ALA A 77 10.12 -11.63 -9.26
C ALA A 77 10.09 -13.04 -8.65
N LYS A 78 8.91 -13.55 -8.29
CA LYS A 78 8.75 -14.94 -7.81
C LYS A 78 8.86 -15.95 -8.94
N ALA A 79 8.31 -15.65 -10.11
CA ALA A 79 8.41 -16.52 -11.29
C ALA A 79 9.87 -16.74 -11.74
N THR A 80 10.76 -15.76 -11.52
CA THR A 80 12.20 -15.89 -11.80
C THR A 80 12.97 -16.66 -10.72
N ALA A 81 12.40 -16.89 -9.53
CA ALA A 81 13.04 -17.62 -8.44
C ALA A 81 12.73 -19.12 -8.45
N GLU A 82 11.67 -19.56 -9.13
CA GLU A 82 11.28 -20.98 -9.25
C GLU A 82 11.80 -21.65 -10.54
N GLY A 83 12.91 -21.13 -11.11
CA GLY A 83 13.58 -21.66 -12.29
C GLY A 83 15.06 -22.00 -12.07
N GLY A 84 15.48 -22.25 -10.83
CA GLY A 84 16.88 -22.48 -10.49
C GLY A 84 17.09 -23.46 -9.34
N GLY A 85 16.85 -24.75 -9.60
CA GLY A 85 17.42 -25.85 -8.82
C GLY A 85 18.20 -26.76 -9.79
N PRO A 86 19.53 -26.93 -9.62
CA PRO A 86 20.37 -27.56 -10.62
C PRO A 86 20.08 -29.05 -10.77
N GLU A 87 20.14 -29.48 -12.03
CA GLU A 87 20.30 -30.86 -12.46
C GLU A 87 21.33 -31.59 -11.58
N LYS A 88 20.92 -32.74 -11.04
CA LYS A 88 21.79 -33.86 -10.69
C LYS A 88 20.97 -35.14 -10.69
#